data_AF-A0A9E0UM33-F1
#
_entry.id   AF-A0A9E0UM33-F1
#
_cell.length_a   1.000
_cell.length_b   1.000
_cell.length_c   1.000
_cell.angle_alpha   90.00
_cell.angle_beta   90.00
_cell.angle_gamma   90.00
#
_symmetry.space_group_name_H-M   'P 1'
#
loop_
_entity.id
_entity.type
_entity.pdbx_description
1 polymer ?
#
loop_
_entity_poly.entity_id
_entity_poly.type
_entity_poly.pdbx_seq_one_letter_code
_entity_poly.pdbx_strand_id
1 'polypeptide(L)'
;MILSNRSGVSGKDIKKIQKRYLDMCRPHIFQNEMKDGKLENPSAILVDEARRISMAFDDYDPIDELELDEDTLPQEPFTIEKKTDIYFEKTDSGARVKRVSSGADLFAKYKNEKQ
;
A
#
# COMPACT_ATOMS: atom_id res chain seq x y z
N MET A 1 13.44 5.93 7.43
CA MET A 1 14.33 6.51 8.46
C MET A 1 15.29 5.44 8.91
N ILE A 2 16.59 5.73 8.79
CA ILE A 2 17.67 4.83 9.17
C ILE A 2 18.15 5.21 10.56
N LEU A 3 18.28 4.21 11.45
CA LEU A 3 18.83 4.35 12.79
C LEU A 3 20.23 3.74 12.81
N SER A 4 21.24 4.55 12.54
CA SER A 4 22.66 4.18 12.51
C SER A 4 23.36 4.38 13.86
N ASN A 5 24.54 3.78 14.01
CA ASN A 5 25.43 3.88 15.17
C ASN A 5 24.71 3.80 16.53
N ARG A 6 23.97 2.71 16.73
CA ARG A 6 23.13 2.45 17.92
C ARG A 6 23.95 1.96 19.12
N SER A 7 25.27 2.15 19.11
CA SER A 7 26.16 1.66 20.16
C SER A 7 25.81 2.34 21.49
N GLY A 8 25.53 1.54 22.52
CA GLY A 8 25.11 2.05 23.83
C GLY A 8 23.66 2.53 23.92
N VAL A 9 22.86 2.43 22.85
CA VAL A 9 21.43 2.81 22.86
C VAL A 9 20.56 1.60 23.16
N SER A 10 19.67 1.71 24.13
CA SER A 10 18.76 0.62 24.49
C SER A 10 17.65 0.44 23.44
N GLY A 11 17.16 -0.79 23.28
CA GLY A 11 16.00 -1.04 22.42
C GLY A 11 14.72 -0.30 22.87
N LYS A 12 14.64 0.12 24.14
CA LYS A 12 13.54 0.91 24.68
C LYS A 12 13.53 2.33 24.10
N ASP A 13 14.71 2.93 23.95
CA ASP A 13 14.85 4.29 23.40
C ASP A 13 14.50 4.30 21.91
N ILE A 14 14.91 3.27 21.17
CA ILE A 14 14.53 3.07 19.77
C ILE A 14 13.01 3.00 19.62
N LYS A 15 12.33 2.20 20.47
CA LYS A 15 10.86 2.10 20.46
C LYS A 15 10.19 3.43 20.80
N LYS A 16 10.77 4.25 21.68
CA LYS A 16 10.25 5.58 22.02
C LYS A 16 10.30 6.53 20.82
N ILE A 17 11.39 6.50 20.05
CA ILE A 17 11.52 7.26 18.81
C ILE A 17 10.46 6.79 17.81
N GLN A 18 10.36 5.48 17.56
CA GLN A 18 9.38 4.90 16.65
C GLN A 18 7.94 5.32 17.01
N LYS A 19 7.58 5.17 18.28
CA LYS A 19 6.26 5.53 18.79
C LYS A 19 5.92 7.00 18.52
N ARG A 20 6.86 7.93 18.74
CA ARG A 20 6.62 9.36 18.50
C ARG A 20 6.16 9.65 17.06
N TYR A 21 6.80 9.03 16.06
CA TYR A 21 6.40 9.24 14.65
C TYR A 21 5.11 8.52 14.29
N LEU A 22 4.85 7.37 14.90
CA LEU A 22 3.60 6.64 14.73
C LEU A 22 2.41 7.42 15.31
N ASP A 23 2.58 8.03 16.48
CA ASP A 23 1.59 8.91 17.12
C ASP A 23 1.33 10.19 16.28
N MET A 24 2.32 10.65 15.52
CA MET A 24 2.17 11.75 14.56
C MET A 24 1.56 11.30 13.22
N CYS A 25 1.13 10.04 13.09
CA CYS A 25 0.60 9.43 11.86
C CYS A 25 1.53 9.60 10.64
N ARG A 26 2.85 9.63 10.86
CA ARG A 26 3.81 9.79 9.76
C ARG A 26 4.16 8.43 9.14
N PRO A 27 4.12 8.28 7.80
CA PRO A 27 4.26 6.99 7.11
C PRO A 27 5.73 6.59 6.93
N HIS A 28 6.55 6.66 7.98
CA HIS A 28 7.98 6.38 7.88
C HIS A 28 8.24 4.89 8.08
N ILE A 29 9.01 4.29 7.17
CA ILE A 29 9.61 2.96 7.38
C ILE A 29 10.84 3.12 8.28
N PHE A 30 10.98 2.27 9.30
CA PHE A 30 12.14 2.29 10.20
C PHE A 30 13.08 1.15 9.86
N GLN A 31 14.37 1.47 9.85
CA GLN A 31 15.39 0.55 9.41
C GLN A 31 16.62 0.67 10.30
N ASN A 32 17.05 -0.45 10.87
CA ASN A 32 18.16 -0.48 11.81
C ASN A 32 19.45 -0.84 11.09
N GLU A 33 20.53 -0.16 11.45
CA GLU A 33 21.86 -0.62 11.11
C GLU A 33 22.23 -1.81 12.02
N MET A 34 22.68 -2.88 11.37
CA MET A 34 23.25 -4.07 11.96
C MET A 34 24.71 -3.84 12.35
N LYS A 35 25.29 -4.79 13.10
CA LYS A 35 26.68 -4.68 13.58
C LYS A 35 27.73 -4.68 12.46
N ASP A 36 27.39 -5.22 11.30
CA ASP A 36 28.24 -5.27 10.11
C ASP A 36 28.08 -4.04 9.21
N GLY A 37 27.34 -3.02 9.66
CA GLY A 37 27.06 -1.79 8.90
C GLY A 37 25.98 -1.96 7.83
N LYS A 38 25.35 -3.15 7.73
CA LYS A 38 24.24 -3.36 6.79
C LYS A 38 22.92 -2.94 7.40
N LEU A 39 21.96 -2.66 6.53
CA LEU A 39 20.57 -2.44 6.93
C LEU A 39 19.79 -3.76 6.95
N GLU A 40 18.77 -3.88 7.80
CA GLU A 40 17.92 -5.08 7.91
C GLU A 40 17.21 -5.45 6.61
N ASN A 41 16.66 -4.47 5.89
CA ASN A 41 15.97 -4.66 4.61
C ASN A 41 16.23 -3.49 3.63
N PRO A 42 17.43 -3.39 3.03
CA PRO A 42 17.82 -2.22 2.24
C PRO A 42 16.91 -1.96 1.03
N SER A 43 16.30 -2.99 0.45
CA SER A 43 15.37 -2.83 -0.67
C SER A 43 14.13 -2.04 -0.30
N ALA A 44 13.65 -2.10 0.95
CA ALA A 44 12.52 -1.29 1.42
C ALA A 44 12.77 0.24 1.40
N ILE A 45 14.01 0.67 1.19
CA ILE A 45 14.38 2.09 1.03
C ILE A 45 14.78 2.40 -0.41
N LEU A 46 15.50 1.47 -1.06
CA LEU A 46 16.09 1.68 -2.37
C LEU A 46 15.13 1.41 -3.53
N VAL A 47 14.23 0.43 -3.35
CA VAL A 47 13.25 0.07 -4.37
C VAL A 47 12.01 0.89 -4.11
N ASP A 48 11.73 1.82 -5.02
CA ASP A 48 10.45 2.53 -5.02
C ASP A 48 9.38 1.51 -5.43
N GLU A 49 8.72 0.90 -4.45
CA GLU A 49 7.56 0.05 -4.74
C GLU A 49 6.50 0.94 -5.38
N ALA A 50 6.11 0.61 -6.61
CA ALA A 50 5.03 1.28 -7.30
C ALA A 50 3.77 1.18 -6.44
N ARG A 51 3.45 2.28 -5.74
CA ARG A 51 2.22 2.37 -4.97
C ARG A 51 1.09 2.29 -5.99
N ARG A 52 0.16 1.35 -5.79
CA ARG A 52 -1.07 1.34 -6.55
C ARG A 52 -1.84 2.61 -6.20
N ILE A 53 -1.76 3.60 -7.07
CA ILE A 53 -2.63 4.77 -7.05
C ILE A 53 -3.82 4.40 -7.92
N SER A 54 -4.99 4.25 -7.31
CA SER A 54 -6.21 4.02 -8.07
C SER A 54 -6.68 5.35 -8.63
N MET A 55 -6.88 5.42 -9.93
CA MET A 55 -7.53 6.56 -10.60
C MET A 55 -9.05 6.55 -10.43
N ALA A 56 -9.61 5.59 -9.67
CA ALA A 56 -11.06 5.45 -9.51
C ALA A 56 -11.74 6.65 -8.82
N PHE A 57 -10.96 7.52 -8.18
CA PHE A 57 -11.44 8.74 -7.54
C PHE A 57 -11.02 10.02 -8.28
N ASP A 58 -10.31 9.87 -9.38
CA ASP A 58 -9.94 11.02 -10.21
C ASP A 58 -11.14 11.39 -11.08
N ASP A 59 -11.30 12.68 -11.38
CA ASP A 59 -12.34 13.15 -12.31
C ASP A 59 -12.04 12.75 -13.77
N TYR A 60 -10.91 12.11 -14.00
CA TYR A 60 -10.37 11.72 -15.29
C TYR A 60 -10.67 10.24 -15.61
N ASP A 61 -11.42 9.97 -16.67
CA ASP A 61 -11.63 8.63 -17.19
C ASP A 61 -10.80 8.40 -18.46
N PRO A 62 -9.78 7.53 -18.43
CA PRO A 62 -8.94 7.27 -19.61
C PRO A 62 -9.69 6.65 -20.79
N ILE A 63 -10.88 6.07 -20.57
CA ILE A 63 -11.69 5.53 -21.66
C ILE A 63 -12.37 6.65 -22.46
N ASP A 64 -12.77 7.75 -21.80
CA ASP A 64 -13.50 8.85 -22.44
C ASP A 64 -12.62 9.67 -23.39
N GLU A 65 -11.30 9.72 -23.13
CA GLU A 65 -10.32 10.41 -23.98
C GLU A 65 -9.66 9.49 -25.01
N LEU A 66 -10.07 8.23 -25.09
CA LEU A 66 -9.45 7.27 -25.99
C LEU A 66 -9.86 7.56 -27.44
N GLU A 67 -8.99 8.25 -28.19
CA GLU A 67 -9.12 8.42 -29.63
C GLU A 67 -8.83 7.08 -30.32
N LEU A 68 -9.88 6.39 -30.79
CA LEU A 68 -9.75 5.14 -31.51
C LEU A 68 -9.41 5.41 -32.98
N ASP A 69 -8.22 4.99 -33.40
CA ASP A 69 -7.78 5.02 -34.79
C ASP A 69 -8.24 3.75 -35.53
N GLU A 70 -9.11 3.93 -36.53
CA GLU A 70 -9.69 2.83 -37.33
C GLU A 70 -8.63 1.93 -37.98
N ASP A 71 -7.46 2.46 -38.33
CA ASP A 71 -6.37 1.70 -38.96
C ASP A 71 -5.64 0.79 -37.95
N THR A 72 -5.77 1.07 -36.66
CA THR A 72 -5.12 0.33 -35.56
C THR A 72 -6.08 -0.63 -34.84
N LEU A 73 -7.38 -0.56 -35.12
CA LEU A 73 -8.38 -1.41 -34.48
C LEU A 73 -8.31 -2.87 -34.96
N PRO A 74 -8.65 -3.84 -34.09
CA PRO A 74 -8.84 -5.23 -34.50
C PRO A 74 -9.89 -5.35 -35.62
N GLN A 75 -9.65 -6.24 -36.60
CA GLN A 75 -10.65 -6.54 -37.64
C GLN A 75 -11.86 -7.31 -37.11
N GLU A 76 -11.71 -8.00 -35.98
CA GLU A 76 -12.82 -8.67 -35.29
C GLU A 76 -13.53 -7.70 -34.34
N PRO A 77 -14.86 -7.79 -34.19
CA PRO A 77 -15.61 -6.93 -33.29
C PRO A 77 -15.12 -7.11 -31.86
N PHE A 78 -14.77 -6.02 -31.20
CA PHE A 78 -14.34 -5.98 -29.81
C PHE A 78 -15.22 -5.01 -29.01
N THR A 79 -15.32 -5.27 -27.71
CA THR A 79 -16.06 -4.41 -26.77
C THR A 79 -15.10 -3.89 -25.72
N ILE A 80 -15.11 -2.58 -25.49
CA ILE A 80 -14.39 -1.95 -24.38
C ILE A 80 -15.29 -2.01 -23.15
N GLU A 81 -15.10 -3.01 -22.29
CA GLU A 81 -15.87 -3.15 -21.04
C GLU A 81 -15.08 -2.61 -19.84
N LYS A 82 -15.66 -1.65 -19.12
CA LYS A 82 -15.12 -1.18 -17.85
C LYS A 82 -15.43 -2.19 -16.75
N LYS A 83 -14.48 -3.09 -16.49
CA LYS A 83 -14.56 -4.00 -15.34
C LYS A 83 -14.43 -3.18 -14.06
N THR A 84 -15.41 -3.31 -13.16
CA THR A 84 -15.34 -2.70 -11.83
C THR A 84 -14.16 -3.31 -11.08
N ASP A 85 -13.34 -2.46 -10.45
CA ASP A 85 -12.25 -2.95 -9.61
C ASP A 85 -12.81 -3.86 -8.50
N ILE A 86 -12.11 -4.97 -8.25
CA ILE A 86 -12.47 -6.04 -7.31
C ILE A 86 -12.82 -5.51 -5.91
N TYR A 87 -12.24 -4.39 -5.49
CA TYR A 87 -12.53 -3.76 -4.18
C TYR A 87 -13.81 -2.91 -4.18
N PHE A 88 -14.33 -2.55 -5.35
CA PHE A 88 -15.57 -1.79 -5.52
C PHE A 88 -16.77 -2.66 -5.93
N GLU A 89 -16.53 -3.92 -6.31
CA GLU A 89 -17.59 -4.88 -6.61
C GLU A 89 -18.55 -5.04 -5.41
N LYS A 90 -19.85 -4.93 -5.69
CA LYS A 90 -20.91 -5.03 -4.69
C LYS A 90 -21.77 -6.25 -4.94
N THR A 91 -22.16 -6.90 -3.85
CA THR A 91 -23.24 -7.89 -3.82
C THR A 91 -24.58 -7.23 -4.15
N ASP A 92 -25.60 -8.02 -4.51
CA ASP A 92 -26.96 -7.54 -4.77
C ASP A 92 -27.57 -6.79 -3.58
N SER A 93 -27.12 -7.10 -2.36
CA SER A 93 -27.50 -6.40 -1.14
C SER A 93 -26.77 -5.06 -0.92
N GLY A 94 -25.90 -4.65 -1.86
CA GLY A 94 -25.14 -3.40 -1.84
C GLY A 94 -23.85 -3.43 -1.00
N ALA A 95 -23.56 -4.53 -0.30
CA ALA A 95 -22.31 -4.69 0.45
C ALA A 95 -21.14 -5.01 -0.49
N ARG A 96 -19.92 -4.56 -0.16
CA ARG A 96 -18.70 -4.92 -0.92
C ARG A 96 -18.49 -6.44 -0.89
N VAL A 97 -18.24 -7.04 -2.06
CA VAL A 97 -17.90 -8.46 -2.21
C VAL A 97 -16.62 -8.76 -1.43
N LYS A 98 -15.56 -7.96 -1.69
CA LYS A 98 -14.34 -7.99 -0.90
C LYS A 98 -14.48 -7.08 0.33
N ARG A 99 -14.83 -7.67 1.46
CA ARG A 99 -14.96 -6.93 2.72
C ARG A 99 -13.60 -6.42 3.18
N VAL A 100 -13.53 -5.12 3.45
CA VAL A 100 -12.41 -4.52 4.18
C VAL A 100 -12.65 -4.81 5.66
N SER A 101 -11.71 -5.48 6.32
CA SER A 101 -11.78 -5.77 7.75
C SER A 101 -11.97 -4.48 8.54
N SER A 102 -12.82 -4.52 9.57
CA SER A 102 -12.96 -3.37 10.46
C SER A 102 -11.66 -3.13 11.23
N GLY A 103 -11.46 -1.90 11.73
CA GLY A 103 -10.29 -1.60 12.57
C GLY A 103 -10.20 -2.49 13.82
N ALA A 104 -11.35 -2.89 14.38
CA ALA A 104 -11.42 -3.82 15.50
C ALA A 104 -10.96 -5.23 15.12
N ASP A 105 -11.37 -5.74 13.95
CA ASP A 105 -10.97 -7.06 13.44
C ASP A 105 -9.46 -7.10 13.17
N LEU A 106 -8.93 -6.03 12.57
CA LEU A 106 -7.49 -5.89 12.32
C LEU A 106 -6.69 -5.85 13.63
N PHE A 107 -7.19 -5.12 14.63
CA PHE A 107 -6.54 -5.04 15.94
C PHE A 107 -6.55 -6.38 16.68
N ALA A 108 -7.66 -7.13 16.62
CA ALA A 108 -7.75 -8.47 17.19
C ALA A 108 -6.76 -9.43 16.51
N LYS A 109 -6.68 -9.41 15.18
CA LYS A 109 -5.73 -10.22 14.41
C LYS A 109 -4.28 -9.91 14.78
N TYR A 110 -3.93 -8.63 14.88
CA TYR A 110 -2.58 -8.19 15.29
C TYR A 110 -2.19 -8.68 16.70
N LYS A 111 -3.14 -8.69 17.65
CA LYS A 111 -2.90 -9.21 18.99
C LYS A 111 -2.62 -10.72 18.97
N ASN A 112 -3.38 -11.48 18.19
CA ASN A 112 -3.24 -12.92 18.11
C ASN A 112 -1.94 -13.35 17.41
N GLU A 113 -1.43 -12.59 16.44
CA GLU A 113 -0.15 -12.86 15.76
C GLU A 113 1.09 -12.58 16.64
N LYS A 114 0.91 -11.91 17.78
CA LYS A 114 1.98 -11.55 18.72
C LYS A 114 2.02 -12.40 19.99
N GLN A 115 1.04 -13.29 20.17
CA GLN A 115 1.07 -14.32 21.21
C GLN A 115 1.75 -15.58 20.68
#